data_AF-A0A536LLP9-F1
#
_entry.id   AF-A0A536LLP9-F1
#
_cell.length_a   1.000
_cell.length_b   1.000
_cell.length_c   1.000
_cell.angle_alpha   90.00
_cell.angle_beta   90.00
_cell.angle_gamma   90.00
#
_symmetry.space_group_name_H-M   'P 1'
#
loop_
_entity.id
_entity.type
_entity.pdbx_description
1 polymer ?
#
loop_
_entity_poly.entity_id
_entity_poly.type
_entity_poly.pdbx_seq_one_letter_code
_entity_poly.pdbx_strand_id
1 'polypeptide(L)'
;GSHPKPLHPNAVRVMAESGIDISTRTTKHMDRFRQTRFDRVITLCDKVREICPQFPGAAAVTAHWSMPDPASEDATDETSYPAFRRTAEELESRIPFLIGELTLSTQRGETSNESQRHRKCPLHG
;
A
#
# COMPACT_ATOMS: atom_id res chain seq x y z
N GLY A 1 -9.07 -1.86 6.46
CA GLY A 1 -10.21 -1.64 5.53
C GLY A 1 -11.30 -0.85 6.22
N SER A 2 -12.36 -0.50 5.49
CA SER A 2 -13.52 0.23 6.03
C SER A 2 -14.55 -0.68 6.69
N HIS A 3 -14.60 -1.94 6.27
CA HIS A 3 -15.45 -2.96 6.87
C HIS A 3 -14.64 -4.26 6.96
N PRO A 4 -13.79 -4.41 8.00
CA PRO A 4 -12.96 -5.59 8.15
C PRO A 4 -13.82 -6.85 8.28
N LYS A 5 -13.55 -7.83 7.42
CA LYS A 5 -14.08 -9.19 7.52
C LYS A 5 -12.96 -10.16 7.91
N PRO A 6 -13.25 -11.39 8.37
CA PRO A 6 -12.24 -12.44 8.49
C PRO A 6 -11.48 -12.62 7.18
N LEU A 7 -10.23 -13.10 7.28
CA LEU A 7 -9.43 -13.34 6.09
C LEU A 7 -10.09 -14.40 5.21
N HIS A 8 -10.23 -14.10 3.92
CA HIS A 8 -10.89 -15.02 2.99
C HIS A 8 -10.00 -16.25 2.73
N PRO A 9 -10.52 -17.49 2.78
CA PRO A 9 -9.72 -18.70 2.55
C PRO A 9 -8.99 -18.71 1.22
N ASN A 10 -9.64 -18.25 0.14
CA ASN A 10 -9.01 -18.14 -1.18
C ASN A 10 -7.85 -17.14 -1.23
N ALA A 11 -7.87 -16.07 -0.40
CA ALA A 11 -6.72 -15.18 -0.28
C ALA A 11 -5.52 -15.91 0.33
N VAL A 12 -5.74 -16.71 1.38
CA VAL A 12 -4.67 -17.53 2.00
C VAL A 12 -4.11 -18.52 0.99
N ARG A 13 -4.98 -19.21 0.25
CA ARG A 13 -4.60 -20.21 -0.75
C ARG A 13 -3.77 -19.61 -1.88
N VAL A 14 -4.22 -18.52 -2.51
CA VAL A 14 -3.49 -17.88 -3.62
C VAL A 14 -2.12 -17.37 -3.16
N MET A 15 -2.04 -16.71 -2.01
CA MET A 15 -0.76 -16.20 -1.52
C MET A 15 0.22 -17.33 -1.15
N ALA A 16 -0.29 -18.46 -0.64
CA ALA A 16 0.52 -19.63 -0.37
C ALA A 16 1.13 -20.25 -1.63
N GLU A 17 0.45 -20.20 -2.79
CA GLU A 17 1.01 -20.64 -4.09
C GLU A 17 2.26 -19.81 -4.46
N SER A 18 2.29 -18.54 -4.10
CA SER A 18 3.46 -17.65 -4.27
C SER A 18 4.48 -17.75 -3.12
N GLY A 19 4.34 -18.72 -2.22
CA GLY A 19 5.24 -18.91 -1.07
C GLY A 19 5.04 -17.91 0.08
N ILE A 20 3.93 -17.16 0.09
CA ILE A 20 3.60 -16.15 1.09
C ILE A 20 2.44 -16.66 1.95
N ASP A 21 2.75 -17.26 3.11
CA ASP A 21 1.71 -17.56 4.09
C ASP A 21 1.13 -16.26 4.64
N ILE A 22 -0.20 -16.10 4.64
CA ILE A 22 -0.90 -14.98 5.29
C ILE A 22 -1.92 -15.45 6.33
N SER A 23 -1.97 -16.74 6.66
CA SER A 23 -3.00 -17.35 7.53
C SER A 23 -3.08 -16.73 8.93
N THR A 24 -1.95 -16.28 9.47
CA THR A 24 -1.86 -15.67 10.80
C THR A 24 -2.15 -14.16 10.82
N ARG A 25 -2.50 -13.56 9.67
CA ARG A 25 -2.67 -12.10 9.54
C ARG A 25 -4.10 -11.73 9.92
N THR A 26 -4.23 -10.63 10.66
CA THR A 26 -5.53 -10.11 11.10
C THR A 26 -5.94 -8.90 10.29
N THR A 27 -7.20 -8.83 9.88
CA THR A 27 -7.77 -7.62 9.29
C THR A 27 -8.00 -6.54 10.35
N LYS A 28 -7.81 -5.26 9.98
CA LYS A 28 -7.89 -4.12 10.90
C LYS A 28 -8.72 -3.00 10.27
N HIS A 29 -9.49 -2.30 11.10
CA HIS A 29 -10.19 -1.07 10.67
C HIS A 29 -9.18 0.06 10.45
N MET A 30 -9.41 0.90 9.43
CA MET A 30 -8.47 1.98 9.10
C MET A 30 -8.40 3.06 10.20
N ASP A 31 -9.50 3.29 10.93
CA ASP A 31 -9.54 4.31 12.00
C ASP A 31 -8.55 4.06 13.14
N ARG A 32 -8.16 2.81 13.34
CA ARG A 32 -7.12 2.46 14.32
C ARG A 32 -5.82 3.21 14.06
N PHE A 33 -5.57 3.61 12.82
CA PHE A 33 -4.33 4.22 12.37
C PHE A 33 -4.42 5.74 12.21
N ARG A 34 -5.50 6.41 12.63
CA ARG A 34 -5.66 7.88 12.44
C ARG A 34 -4.52 8.73 13.01
N GLN A 35 -3.84 8.24 14.05
CA GLN A 35 -2.69 8.90 14.67
C GLN A 35 -1.35 8.29 14.22
N THR A 36 -1.38 7.25 13.39
CA THR A 36 -0.18 6.62 12.85
C THR A 36 0.34 7.44 11.69
N ARG A 37 1.64 7.72 11.70
CA ARG A 37 2.30 8.39 10.60
C ARG A 37 2.56 7.41 9.46
N PHE A 38 2.15 7.75 8.24
CA PHE A 38 2.51 7.03 7.03
C PHE A 38 3.15 7.98 6.03
N ASP A 39 4.21 7.57 5.36
CA ASP A 39 4.78 8.37 4.26
C ASP A 39 3.99 8.18 2.97
N ARG A 40 3.35 7.02 2.81
CA ARG A 40 2.61 6.63 1.60
C ARG A 40 1.36 5.81 1.95
N VAL A 41 0.28 6.06 1.23
CA VAL A 41 -1.02 5.39 1.42
C VAL A 41 -1.57 4.99 0.06
N ILE A 42 -1.87 3.70 -0.11
CA ILE A 42 -2.43 3.17 -1.35
C ILE A 42 -3.85 2.66 -1.08
N THR A 43 -4.79 3.08 -1.92
CA THR A 43 -6.19 2.65 -1.83
C THR A 43 -6.51 1.73 -2.99
N LEU A 44 -7.17 0.59 -2.71
CA LEU A 44 -7.42 -0.48 -3.68
C LEU A 44 -8.86 -0.50 -4.22
N CYS A 45 -9.78 0.25 -3.60
CA CYS A 45 -11.15 0.34 -4.07
C CYS A 45 -11.69 1.77 -3.88
N ASP A 46 -12.57 2.19 -4.78
CA ASP A 46 -13.10 3.56 -4.81
C ASP A 46 -13.82 3.91 -3.49
N LYS A 47 -14.57 2.95 -2.93
CA LYS A 47 -15.23 3.12 -1.63
C LYS A 47 -14.25 3.48 -0.51
N VAL A 48 -13.08 2.86 -0.46
CA VAL A 48 -12.06 3.18 0.55
C VAL A 48 -11.42 4.52 0.25
N ARG A 49 -11.20 4.88 -1.02
CA ARG A 49 -10.65 6.17 -1.42
C ARG A 49 -11.50 7.34 -0.91
N GLU A 50 -12.83 7.24 -1.01
CA GLU A 50 -13.76 8.30 -0.60
C GLU A 50 -13.82 8.51 0.92
N ILE A 51 -13.69 7.43 1.70
CA ILE A 51 -13.83 7.45 3.16
C ILE A 51 -12.50 7.36 3.91
N CYS A 52 -11.37 7.34 3.19
CA CYS A 52 -10.06 7.21 3.80
C CYS A 52 -9.77 8.44 4.67
N PRO A 53 -9.51 8.27 5.98
CA PRO A 53 -9.12 9.39 6.82
C PRO A 53 -7.76 9.92 6.37
N GLN A 54 -7.51 11.19 6.64
CA GLN A 54 -6.18 11.76 6.49
C GLN A 54 -5.27 11.20 7.59
N PHE A 55 -4.12 10.65 7.19
CA PHE A 55 -3.11 10.15 8.12
C PHE A 55 -1.97 11.16 8.26
N PRO A 56 -1.44 11.39 9.47
CA PRO A 56 -0.26 12.23 9.66
C PRO A 56 0.91 11.81 8.76
N GLY A 57 1.66 12.76 8.20
CA GLY A 57 2.83 12.50 7.35
C GLY A 57 2.53 12.12 5.90
N ALA A 58 1.33 11.63 5.58
CA ALA A 58 0.87 11.45 4.21
C ALA A 58 0.08 12.69 3.82
N ALA A 59 0.61 13.51 2.90
CA ALA A 59 -0.08 14.71 2.44
C ALA A 59 -1.44 14.38 1.77
N ALA A 60 -1.57 13.19 1.17
CA ALA A 60 -2.78 12.61 0.61
C ALA A 60 -2.59 11.10 0.35
N VAL A 61 -3.64 10.42 -0.13
CA VAL A 61 -3.53 9.11 -0.78
C VAL A 61 -2.48 9.20 -1.90
N THR A 62 -1.43 8.39 -1.81
CA THR A 62 -0.32 8.36 -2.76
C THR A 62 -0.74 7.80 -4.11
N ALA A 63 -1.47 6.69 -4.09
CA ALA A 63 -1.94 6.03 -5.29
C ALA A 63 -3.33 5.42 -5.06
N HIS A 64 -4.11 5.40 -6.12
CA HIS A 64 -5.37 4.70 -6.17
C HIS A 64 -5.32 3.65 -7.28
N TRP A 65 -5.46 2.38 -6.90
CA TRP A 65 -5.57 1.26 -7.82
C TRP A 65 -7.01 0.78 -7.75
N SER A 66 -7.86 1.20 -8.69
CA SER A 66 -9.24 0.70 -8.74
C SER A 66 -9.19 -0.76 -9.19
N MET A 67 -9.38 -1.66 -8.23
CA MET A 67 -9.33 -3.11 -8.43
C MET A 67 -10.68 -3.71 -8.00
N PRO A 68 -11.22 -4.68 -8.76
CA PRO A 68 -12.46 -5.36 -8.38
C PRO A 68 -12.26 -6.12 -7.06
N ASP A 69 -13.28 -6.11 -6.19
CA ASP A 69 -13.25 -6.91 -4.96
C ASP A 69 -13.42 -8.39 -5.32
N PRO A 70 -12.40 -9.25 -5.08
CA PRO A 70 -12.48 -10.67 -5.45
C PRO A 70 -13.50 -11.45 -4.63
N ALA A 71 -14.01 -10.88 -3.52
CA ALA A 71 -15.06 -11.46 -2.70
C ALA A 71 -16.48 -10.92 -3.03
N SER A 72 -16.63 -10.18 -4.14
CA SER A 72 -17.94 -9.65 -4.58
C SER A 72 -18.81 -10.70 -5.26
N GLU A 73 -18.21 -11.74 -5.84
CA GLU A 73 -18.93 -12.91 -6.37
C GLU A 73 -19.00 -13.96 -5.26
N ASP A 74 -20.18 -14.51 -5.00
CA ASP A 74 -20.60 -15.29 -3.83
C ASP A 74 -19.49 -15.90 -2.95
N ALA A 75 -19.49 -15.47 -1.69
CA ALA A 75 -18.40 -15.62 -0.72
C ALA A 75 -18.18 -17.03 -0.13
N THR A 76 -18.60 -18.10 -0.81
CA THR A 76 -18.64 -19.44 -0.20
C THR A 76 -18.15 -20.61 -1.04
N ASP A 77 -17.68 -20.44 -2.28
CA ASP A 77 -17.17 -21.61 -3.02
C ASP A 77 -16.10 -21.29 -4.08
N GLU A 78 -15.44 -22.33 -4.59
CA GLU A 78 -14.36 -22.36 -5.60
C GLU A 78 -14.53 -21.38 -6.79
N THR A 79 -15.76 -20.96 -7.07
CA THR A 79 -16.12 -19.98 -8.11
C THR A 79 -15.40 -18.64 -7.95
N SER A 80 -15.10 -18.21 -6.72
CA SER A 80 -14.39 -16.95 -6.46
C SER A 80 -12.87 -17.08 -6.62
N TYR A 81 -12.30 -18.30 -6.65
CA TYR A 81 -10.86 -18.53 -6.70
C TYR A 81 -10.14 -17.82 -7.87
N PRO A 82 -10.69 -17.84 -9.12
CA PRO A 82 -10.08 -17.12 -10.24
C PRO A 82 -10.02 -15.61 -10.02
N ALA A 83 -10.98 -15.02 -9.32
CA ALA A 83 -10.97 -13.59 -9.01
C ALA A 83 -9.82 -13.25 -8.05
N PHE A 84 -9.62 -14.07 -6.99
CA PHE A 84 -8.48 -13.91 -6.08
C PHE A 84 -7.13 -14.03 -6.79
N ARG A 85 -7.00 -14.98 -7.73
CA ARG A 85 -5.79 -15.12 -8.55
C ARG A 85 -5.51 -13.88 -9.39
N ARG A 86 -6.51 -13.36 -10.11
CA ARG A 86 -6.37 -12.14 -10.92
C ARG A 86 -5.96 -10.94 -10.07
N THR A 87 -6.58 -10.78 -8.89
CA THR A 87 -6.20 -9.73 -7.92
C THR A 87 -4.74 -9.87 -7.50
N ALA A 88 -4.26 -11.08 -7.20
CA ALA A 88 -2.87 -11.31 -6.81
C ALA A 88 -1.89 -11.04 -7.96
N GLU A 89 -2.17 -11.52 -9.17
CA GLU A 89 -1.37 -11.27 -10.38
C GLU A 89 -1.28 -9.77 -10.69
N GLU A 90 -2.38 -9.03 -10.52
CA GLU A 90 -2.39 -7.58 -10.67
C GLU A 90 -1.53 -6.87 -9.61
N LEU A 91 -1.60 -7.29 -8.34
CA LEU A 91 -0.74 -6.76 -7.28
C LEU A 91 0.73 -7.06 -7.55
N GLU A 92 1.06 -8.28 -7.97
CA GLU A 92 2.42 -8.70 -8.32
C GLU A 92 3.00 -7.88 -9.46
N SER A 93 2.16 -7.48 -10.43
CA SER A 93 2.59 -6.59 -11.51
C SER A 93 2.84 -5.15 -11.04
N ARG A 94 2.00 -4.61 -10.13
CA ARG A 94 2.03 -3.18 -9.73
C ARG A 94 3.05 -2.87 -8.64
N ILE A 95 3.25 -3.78 -7.68
CA ILE A 95 4.12 -3.56 -6.50
C ILE A 95 5.57 -3.28 -6.89
N PRO A 96 6.21 -3.97 -7.87
CA PRO A 96 7.58 -3.67 -8.27
C PRO A 96 7.76 -2.24 -8.81
N PHE A 97 6.79 -1.73 -9.58
CA PHE A 97 6.84 -0.34 -10.07
C PHE A 97 6.75 0.66 -8.92
N LEU A 98 5.87 0.41 -7.96
CA LEU A 98 5.78 1.21 -6.74
C LEU A 98 7.11 1.20 -5.99
N ILE A 99 7.72 0.03 -5.76
CA ILE A 99 9.01 -0.07 -5.06
C ILE A 99 10.10 0.71 -5.81
N GLY A 100 10.13 0.63 -7.15
CA GLY A 100 11.03 1.41 -7.99
C GLY A 100 10.85 2.92 -7.82
N GLU A 101 9.60 3.40 -7.87
CA GLU A 101 9.25 4.81 -7.66
C GLU A 101 9.67 5.30 -6.26
N LEU A 102 9.38 4.50 -5.23
CA LEU A 102 9.77 4.81 -3.86
C LEU A 102 11.29 4.90 -3.69
N THR A 103 12.03 3.97 -4.29
CA THR A 103 13.50 3.95 -4.24
C THR A 103 14.10 5.20 -4.88
N LEU A 104 13.56 5.64 -6.03
CA LEU A 104 14.01 6.86 -6.72
C LEU A 104 13.64 8.15 -5.97
N SER A 105 12.49 8.15 -5.28
CA SER A 105 12.04 9.31 -4.49
C SER A 105 12.94 9.56 -3.27
N THR A 106 13.42 8.50 -2.63
CA THR A 106 14.34 8.58 -1.49
C THR A 106 15.69 9.20 -1.88
N GLN A 107 16.24 8.80 -3.03
CA GLN A 107 17.55 9.29 -3.51
C GLN A 107 17.54 10.79 -3.86
N ARG A 108 16.40 11.34 -4.31
CA ARG A 108 16.27 12.80 -4.54
C ARG A 108 16.28 13.62 -3.26
N GLY A 109 15.80 13.06 -2.14
CA GLY A 109 15.83 13.71 -0.83
C GLY A 109 17.23 13.84 -0.23
N GLU A 110 18.11 12.87 -0.51
CA GLU A 110 19.48 12.84 0.03
C GLU A 110 20.41 13.82 -0.71
N THR A 111 20.26 13.97 -2.04
CA THR A 111 21.11 14.88 -2.84
C THR A 111 20.90 16.37 -2.54
N SER A 112 19.74 16.75 -1.98
CA SER A 112 19.43 18.15 -1.66
C SER A 112 19.99 18.60 -0.30
N ASN A 113 20.43 17.68 0.57
CA ASN A 113 20.92 18.02 1.91
C ASN A 113 22.45 18.21 2.00
N GLU A 114 23.20 17.83 0.96
CA GLU A 114 24.67 17.97 0.92
C GLU A 114 25.12 19.36 0.41
N SER A 115 24.26 20.09 -0.32
CA SER A 115 24.63 21.37 -0.96
C SER A 115 24.66 22.58 -0.01
N GLN A 116 24.27 22.43 1.27
CA GLN A 116 24.28 23.53 2.25
C GLN A 116 25.49 23.54 3.21
N ARG A 117 26.42 22.59 3.12
CA ARG A 117 27.59 22.54 4.04
C ARG A 117 28.89 23.16 3.51
N HIS A 118 28.90 23.81 2.35
CA HIS A 118 30.12 24.39 1.77
C HIS A 118 29.94 25.82 1.26
N ARG A 119 29.45 26.74 2.12
CA ARG A 119 29.67 28.20 1.95
C ARG A 119 29.84 28.89 3.31
N LYS A 120 30.91 28.55 4.03
CA LYS A 120 31.51 29.47 5.00
C LYS A 120 32.83 29.94 4.40
N CYS A 121 32.77 31.01 3.61
CA CYS A 121 33.95 31.84 3.33
C CYS A 121 34.25 32.64 4.60
N PRO A 122 35.42 32.51 5.23
CA PRO A 122 35.86 33.50 6.19
C PRO A 122 36.42 34.71 5.43
N LEU A 123 35.68 35.81 5.43
CA LEU A 123 36.24 37.13 5.18
C LEU A 123 37.16 37.49 6.36
N HIS A 124 38.46 37.51 6.12
CA HIS A 124 39.47 38.27 6.87
C HIS A 124 40.43 38.76 5.78
N GLY A 125 40.84 40.02 5.66
CA GLY A 125 40.87 41.16 6.55
C GLY A 125 42.06 41.99 6.07
#